data_AF-A0A7R8VID3-F1
#
_entry.id   AF-A0A7R8VID3-F1
#
_cell.length_a   1.000
_cell.length_b   1.000
_cell.length_c   1.000
_cell.angle_alpha   90.00
_cell.angle_beta   90.00
_cell.angle_gamma   90.00
#
_symmetry.space_group_name_H-M   'P 1'
#
loop_
_entity.id
_entity.type
_entity.pdbx_description
1 polymer ?
#
loop_
_entity_poly.entity_id
_entity_poly.type
_entity_poly.pdbx_seq_one_letter_code
_entity_poly.pdbx_strand_id
1 'polypeptide(L)'
;MFVYRDTGVEILSAVDDIQVMLDDHILKAQTMRGSPYVKAFEAEMQLWEAKLISMQDILDSWLQCQVTWLYLEPIFSSEDIMRQMPDESKKFRTVDKQWRAIMNNTKKDKRVLVATDFKDMLLLLKENNSLLDEIQKGLNDYLEKKRLFFPRQFIIHWIRFGLERIASTLT
;
A
#
# COMPACT_ATOMS: atom_id res chain seq x y z
N MET A 1 2.91 7.95 10.97
CA MET A 1 3.65 8.16 9.71
C MET A 1 5.10 8.46 10.03
N PHE A 2 6.02 7.80 9.33
CA PHE A 2 7.46 8.06 9.40
C PHE A 2 7.99 8.41 8.02
N VAL A 3 9.00 9.27 7.95
CA VAL A 3 9.68 9.57 6.68
C VAL A 3 10.46 8.33 6.24
N TYR A 4 10.17 7.84 5.03
CA TYR A 4 10.89 6.73 4.43
C TYR A 4 12.16 7.25 3.72
N ARG A 5 13.33 6.97 4.32
CA ARG A 5 14.65 7.34 3.81
C ARG A 5 14.78 8.86 3.52
N ASP A 6 15.68 9.23 2.62
CA ASP A 6 15.85 10.58 2.03
C ASP A 6 14.88 10.86 0.87
N THR A 7 13.90 9.97 0.61
CA THR A 7 12.97 10.13 -0.54
C THR A 7 11.89 11.20 -0.31
N GLY A 8 11.77 11.69 0.93
CA GLY A 8 10.79 12.69 1.36
C GLY A 8 9.36 12.18 1.48
N VAL A 9 9.11 10.88 1.24
CA VAL A 9 7.77 10.27 1.33
C VAL A 9 7.54 9.76 2.75
N GLU A 10 6.44 10.17 3.39
CA GLU A 10 6.00 9.55 4.63
C GLU A 10 5.27 8.24 4.32
N ILE A 11 5.55 7.18 5.08
CA ILE A 11 4.84 5.90 5.00
C ILE A 11 3.95 5.69 6.23
N LEU A 12 2.87 4.92 6.05
CA LEU A 12 2.02 4.49 7.14
C LEU A 12 2.77 3.48 8.02
N SER A 13 2.64 3.65 9.33
CA SER A 13 3.27 2.81 10.36
C SER A 13 2.34 2.80 11.56
N ALA A 14 2.30 1.67 12.29
CA ALA A 14 1.37 1.42 13.40
C ALA A 14 -0.10 1.59 12.99
N VAL A 15 -0.50 0.90 11.92
CA VAL A 15 -1.89 0.92 11.42
C VAL A 15 -2.74 -0.17 12.08
N ASP A 16 -2.11 -1.07 12.84
CA ASP A 16 -2.76 -2.21 13.49
C ASP A 16 -3.87 -1.77 14.47
N ASP A 17 -3.59 -0.76 15.31
CA ASP A 17 -4.59 -0.19 16.23
C ASP A 17 -5.78 0.43 15.49
N ILE A 18 -5.54 0.99 14.30
CA ILE A 18 -6.57 1.59 13.44
C ILE A 18 -7.43 0.49 12.81
N GLN A 19 -6.83 -0.60 12.35
CA GLN A 19 -7.54 -1.75 11.81
C GLN A 19 -8.42 -2.41 12.88
N VAL A 20 -7.88 -2.64 14.08
CA VAL A 20 -8.64 -3.19 15.22
C VAL A 20 -9.83 -2.27 15.57
N MET A 21 -9.61 -0.96 15.58
CA MET A 21 -10.68 0.01 15.82
C MET A 21 -11.74 -0.02 14.71
N LEU A 22 -11.35 -0.11 13.44
CA LEU A 22 -12.30 -0.21 12.34
C LEU A 22 -13.15 -1.48 12.42
N ASP A 23 -12.52 -2.63 12.69
CA ASP A 23 -13.22 -3.91 12.85
C ASP A 23 -14.28 -3.86 13.97
N ASP A 24 -13.91 -3.31 15.13
CA ASP A 24 -14.83 -3.14 16.26
C ASP A 24 -16.00 -2.20 15.90
N HIS A 25 -15.72 -1.10 15.21
CA HIS A 25 -16.76 -0.17 14.76
C HIS A 25 -17.70 -0.80 13.71
N ILE A 26 -17.18 -1.64 12.81
CA ILE A 26 -17.98 -2.39 11.83
C ILE A 26 -18.88 -3.42 12.54
N LEU A 27 -18.34 -4.18 13.50
CA LEU A 27 -19.11 -5.15 14.28
C LEU A 27 -20.22 -4.47 15.11
N LYS A 28 -19.92 -3.33 15.73
CA LYS A 28 -20.92 -2.52 16.44
C LYS A 28 -22.00 -2.04 15.49
N ALA A 29 -21.62 -1.60 14.28
CA ALA A 29 -22.58 -1.15 13.30
C ALA A 29 -23.54 -2.27 12.86
N GLN A 30 -23.01 -3.45 12.58
CA GLN A 30 -23.79 -4.64 12.23
C GLN A 30 -24.72 -5.08 13.37
N THR A 31 -24.22 -5.05 14.60
CA THR A 31 -25.02 -5.39 15.80
C THR A 31 -26.18 -4.41 15.99
N MET A 32 -25.93 -3.11 15.83
CA MET A 32 -26.98 -2.08 15.92
C MET A 32 -28.02 -2.22 14.81
N ARG A 33 -27.62 -2.68 13.61
CA ARG A 33 -28.54 -2.96 12.50
C ARG A 33 -29.45 -4.16 12.77
N GLY A 34 -29.00 -5.15 13.52
CA GLY A 34 -29.83 -6.29 13.96
C GLY A 34 -30.88 -5.94 15.02
N SER A 35 -30.83 -4.72 15.58
CA SER A 35 -31.71 -4.29 16.66
C SER A 35 -33.07 -3.80 16.14
N PRO A 36 -34.20 -4.14 16.79
CA PRO A 36 -35.53 -3.69 16.38
C PRO A 36 -35.71 -2.16 16.43
N TYR A 37 -34.80 -1.45 17.11
CA TYR A 37 -34.81 0.01 17.22
C TYR A 37 -34.15 0.73 16.02
N VAL A 38 -33.51 0.00 15.10
CA VAL A 38 -32.79 0.60 13.96
C VAL A 38 -33.72 1.28 12.94
N LYS A 39 -35.01 0.92 12.90
CA LYS A 39 -35.96 1.42 11.88
C LYS A 39 -36.01 2.94 11.74
N ALA A 40 -35.77 3.68 12.82
CA ALA A 40 -35.80 5.14 12.80
C ALA A 40 -34.57 5.79 12.15
N PHE A 41 -33.45 5.07 12.04
CA PHE A 41 -32.16 5.56 11.53
C PHE A 41 -31.47 4.55 10.60
N GLU A 42 -32.23 3.62 10.02
CA GLU A 42 -31.71 2.51 9.21
C GLU A 42 -30.91 3.01 7.99
N ALA A 43 -31.41 4.05 7.32
CA ALA A 43 -30.73 4.64 6.16
C ALA A 43 -29.37 5.27 6.55
N GLU A 44 -29.32 6.00 7.67
CA GLU A 44 -28.07 6.57 8.19
C GLU A 44 -27.10 5.47 8.60
N MET A 45 -27.62 4.40 9.22
CA MET A 45 -26.84 3.24 9.64
C MET A 45 -26.21 2.51 8.45
N GLN A 46 -26.96 2.30 7.38
CA GLN A 46 -26.47 1.67 6.15
C GLN A 46 -25.39 2.51 5.47
N LEU A 47 -25.57 3.83 5.39
CA LEU A 47 -24.56 4.75 4.85
C LEU A 47 -23.28 4.74 5.69
N TRP A 48 -23.41 4.71 7.02
CA TRP A 48 -22.28 4.64 7.92
C TRP A 48 -21.53 3.31 7.82
N GLU A 49 -22.24 2.19 7.78
CA GLU A 49 -21.67 0.86 7.57
C GLU A 49 -20.91 0.80 6.23
N ALA A 50 -21.52 1.27 5.14
CA ALA A 50 -20.87 1.32 3.83
C ALA A 50 -19.60 2.18 3.84
N LYS A 51 -19.61 3.31 4.58
CA LYS A 51 -18.43 4.15 4.74
C LYS A 51 -17.32 3.42 5.50
N LEU A 52 -17.64 2.75 6.61
CA LEU A 52 -16.65 1.99 7.39
C LEU A 52 -16.01 0.86 6.57
N ILE A 53 -16.82 0.10 5.82
CA ILE A 53 -16.34 -0.97 4.93
C ILE A 53 -15.43 -0.37 3.85
N SER A 54 -15.85 0.73 3.21
CA SER A 54 -15.01 1.40 2.20
C SER A 54 -13.68 1.90 2.79
N MET A 55 -13.65 2.34 4.04
CA MET A 55 -12.43 2.77 4.71
C MET A 55 -11.48 1.60 4.97
N GLN A 56 -12.01 0.44 5.37
CA GLN A 56 -11.24 -0.79 5.53
C GLN A 56 -10.64 -1.24 4.19
N ASP A 57 -11.44 -1.31 3.14
CA ASP A 57 -10.98 -1.67 1.79
C ASP A 57 -9.86 -0.74 1.28
N ILE A 58 -9.98 0.57 1.57
CA ILE A 58 -8.95 1.56 1.23
C ILE A 58 -7.67 1.27 2.01
N LEU A 59 -7.74 1.06 3.33
CA LEU A 59 -6.57 0.79 4.15
C LEU A 59 -5.85 -0.49 3.73
N ASP A 60 -6.59 -1.56 3.45
CA ASP A 60 -6.00 -2.83 3.01
C ASP A 60 -5.32 -2.68 1.65
N SER A 61 -6.00 -2.03 0.69
CA SER A 61 -5.43 -1.73 -0.63
C SER A 61 -4.19 -0.83 -0.52
N TRP A 62 -4.21 0.11 0.43
CA TRP A 62 -3.11 1.04 0.69
C TRP A 62 -1.91 0.32 1.28
N LEU A 63 -2.11 -0.51 2.30
CA LEU A 63 -1.06 -1.31 2.91
C LEU A 63 -0.42 -2.26 1.88
N GLN A 64 -1.24 -2.93 1.06
CA GLN A 64 -0.74 -3.77 -0.02
C GLN A 64 0.13 -2.96 -1.00
N CYS A 65 -0.36 -1.79 -1.45
CA CYS A 65 0.39 -0.90 -2.34
C CYS A 65 1.72 -0.47 -1.70
N GLN A 66 1.71 -0.13 -0.40
CA GLN A 66 2.89 0.29 0.33
C GLN A 66 3.95 -0.81 0.36
N VAL A 67 3.57 -2.03 0.73
CA VAL A 67 4.49 -3.17 0.84
C VAL A 67 5.16 -3.45 -0.51
N THR A 68 4.36 -3.55 -1.57
CA THR A 68 4.90 -3.84 -2.92
C THR A 68 5.74 -2.68 -3.45
N TRP A 69 5.32 -1.43 -3.23
CA TRP A 69 6.09 -0.25 -3.64
C TRP A 69 7.44 -0.16 -2.91
N LEU A 70 7.47 -0.40 -1.59
CA LEU A 70 8.71 -0.41 -0.80
C LEU A 70 9.71 -1.48 -1.25
N TYR A 71 9.20 -2.61 -1.73
CA TYR A 71 10.00 -3.69 -2.28
C TYR A 71 10.56 -3.34 -3.67
N LEU A 72 9.77 -2.71 -4.54
CA LEU A 72 10.16 -2.38 -5.91
C LEU A 72 10.99 -1.09 -6.03
N GLU A 73 10.81 -0.11 -5.14
CA GLU A 73 11.52 1.18 -5.15
C GLU A 73 13.05 1.06 -5.27
N PRO A 74 13.77 0.29 -4.42
CA PRO A 74 15.23 0.19 -4.53
C PRO A 74 15.71 -0.57 -5.78
N ILE A 75 14.84 -1.36 -6.40
CA ILE A 75 15.17 -2.14 -7.60
C ILE A 75 15.06 -1.24 -8.83
N PHE A 76 13.96 -0.49 -8.93
CA PHE A 76 13.70 0.44 -10.02
C PHE A 76 14.38 1.80 -9.87
N SER A 77 15.06 2.06 -8.74
CA SER A 77 15.96 3.21 -8.60
C SER A 77 17.29 3.04 -9.33
N SER A 78 17.65 1.82 -9.74
CA SER A 78 18.90 1.54 -10.46
C SER A 78 18.76 1.82 -11.95
N GLU A 79 19.58 2.73 -12.51
CA GLU A 79 19.56 3.06 -13.94
C GLU A 79 19.75 1.83 -14.85
N ASP A 80 20.51 0.84 -14.41
CA ASP A 80 20.76 -0.38 -15.19
C ASP A 80 19.49 -1.21 -15.35
N ILE A 81 18.70 -1.36 -14.28
CA ILE A 81 17.40 -2.03 -14.34
C ILE A 81 16.42 -1.22 -15.19
N MET A 82 16.45 0.10 -15.08
CA MET A 82 15.58 0.96 -15.87
C MET A 82 15.81 0.83 -17.38
N ARG A 83 17.07 0.65 -17.79
CA ARG A 83 17.44 0.41 -19.19
C ARG A 83 17.07 -0.98 -19.66
N GLN A 84 17.10 -1.98 -18.76
CA GLN A 84 16.79 -3.37 -19.08
C GLN A 84 15.29 -3.65 -19.12
N MET A 85 14.50 -2.93 -18.31
CA MET A 85 13.05 -3.09 -18.16
C MET A 85 12.32 -1.73 -18.35
N PRO A 86 12.37 -1.12 -19.55
CA PRO A 86 11.89 0.24 -19.76
C PRO A 86 10.37 0.37 -19.62
N ASP A 87 9.60 -0.68 -19.92
CA ASP A 87 8.14 -0.64 -19.86
C ASP A 87 7.63 -0.75 -18.41
N GLU A 88 8.19 -1.68 -17.63
CA GLU A 88 7.92 -1.80 -16.19
C GLU A 88 8.38 -0.56 -15.44
N SER A 89 9.51 0.04 -15.84
CA SER A 89 10.00 1.28 -15.26
C SER A 89 9.07 2.46 -15.48
N LYS A 90 8.45 2.56 -16.66
CA LYS A 90 7.42 3.59 -16.93
C LYS A 90 6.20 3.38 -16.05
N LYS A 91 5.71 2.14 -15.92
CA LYS A 91 4.59 1.80 -15.04
C LYS A 91 4.91 2.16 -13.58
N PHE A 92 6.11 1.80 -13.11
CA PHE A 92 6.54 2.11 -11.75
C PHE A 92 6.58 3.62 -11.48
N ARG A 93 7.08 4.43 -12.43
CA ARG A 93 7.06 5.90 -12.31
C ARG A 93 5.65 6.48 -12.21
N THR A 94 4.69 5.92 -12.95
CA THR A 94 3.28 6.33 -12.86
C THR A 94 2.73 6.05 -11.47
N VAL A 95 2.93 4.82 -10.97
CA VAL A 95 2.50 4.43 -9.62
C VAL A 95 3.20 5.28 -8.55
N ASP A 96 4.50 5.50 -8.65
CA ASP A 96 5.27 6.34 -7.71
C ASP A 96 4.71 7.76 -7.64
N LYS A 97 4.36 8.38 -8.78
CA LYS A 97 3.75 9.71 -8.81
C LYS A 97 2.38 9.71 -8.11
N GLN A 98 1.54 8.73 -8.38
CA GLN A 98 0.21 8.61 -7.76
C GLN A 98 0.33 8.34 -6.25
N TRP A 99 1.22 7.44 -5.86
CA TRP A 99 1.55 7.11 -4.48
C TRP A 99 2.00 8.36 -3.69
N ARG A 100 2.95 9.13 -4.23
CA ARG A 100 3.40 10.39 -3.61
C ARG A 100 2.28 11.41 -3.48
N ALA A 101 1.37 11.49 -4.45
CA ALA A 101 0.23 12.39 -4.36
C ALA A 101 -0.71 12.01 -3.20
N ILE A 102 -1.00 10.71 -3.05
CA ILE A 102 -1.79 10.17 -1.93
C ILE A 102 -1.09 10.48 -0.60
N MET A 103 0.20 10.15 -0.46
CA MET A 103 0.94 10.41 0.79
C MET A 103 1.02 11.90 1.13
N ASN A 104 1.22 12.78 0.14
CA ASN A 104 1.24 14.23 0.35
C ASN A 104 -0.13 14.77 0.77
N ASN A 105 -1.23 14.23 0.25
CA ASN A 105 -2.57 14.59 0.70
C ASN A 105 -2.79 14.19 2.16
N THR A 106 -2.41 12.96 2.49
CA THR A 106 -2.56 12.38 3.83
C THR A 106 -1.69 13.07 4.87
N LYS A 107 -0.53 13.59 4.44
CA LYS A 107 0.34 14.39 5.30
C LYS A 107 -0.32 15.70 5.76
N LYS A 108 -1.24 16.26 4.97
CA LYS A 108 -1.98 17.49 5.34
C LYS A 108 -2.98 17.23 6.46
N ASP A 109 -3.67 16.09 6.43
CA ASP A 109 -4.60 15.68 7.47
C ASP A 109 -4.48 14.18 7.74
N LYS A 110 -3.97 13.86 8.94
CA LYS A 110 -3.67 12.48 9.36
C LYS A 110 -4.90 11.74 9.90
N ARG A 111 -6.06 12.41 9.99
CA ARG A 111 -7.29 11.76 10.45
C ARG A 111 -7.74 10.75 9.40
N VAL A 112 -7.92 9.49 9.80
CA VAL A 112 -8.29 8.37 8.90
C VAL A 112 -9.52 8.73 8.06
N LEU A 113 -10.52 9.35 8.67
CA LEU A 113 -11.75 9.80 7.98
C LEU A 113 -11.51 10.81 6.85
N VAL A 114 -10.49 11.66 6.96
CA VAL A 114 -10.16 12.67 5.95
C VAL A 114 -9.17 12.10 4.93
N ALA A 115 -8.26 11.25 5.40
CA ALA A 115 -7.31 10.52 4.58
C ALA A 115 -7.99 9.62 3.55
N THR A 116 -9.02 8.86 3.97
CA THR A 116 -9.76 7.94 3.11
C THR A 116 -10.81 8.62 2.22
N ASP A 117 -11.14 9.89 2.49
CA ASP A 117 -12.10 10.68 1.71
C ASP A 117 -11.48 11.31 0.45
N PHE A 118 -10.24 10.94 0.13
CA PHE A 118 -9.62 11.35 -1.13
C PHE A 118 -10.41 10.78 -2.31
N LYS A 119 -10.69 11.63 -3.30
CA LYS A 119 -11.57 11.28 -4.42
C LYS A 119 -11.05 10.05 -5.17
N ASP A 120 -11.93 9.06 -5.35
CA ASP A 120 -11.68 7.81 -6.08
C ASP A 120 -10.45 7.04 -5.56
N MET A 121 -10.10 7.23 -4.28
CA MET A 121 -8.89 6.66 -3.69
C MET A 121 -8.82 5.14 -3.78
N LEU A 122 -9.93 4.46 -3.51
CA LEU A 122 -10.00 3.00 -3.59
C LEU A 122 -9.72 2.51 -5.01
N LEU A 123 -10.29 3.18 -6.02
CA LEU A 123 -10.09 2.83 -7.42
C LEU A 123 -8.62 3.04 -7.81
N LEU A 124 -8.06 4.20 -7.44
CA LEU A 124 -6.67 4.54 -7.71
C LEU A 124 -5.69 3.55 -7.07
N LEU A 125 -5.94 3.15 -5.81
CA LEU A 125 -5.12 2.15 -5.11
C LEU A 125 -5.24 0.76 -5.76
N LYS A 126 -6.43 0.35 -6.18
CA LYS A 126 -6.64 -0.92 -6.90
C LYS A 126 -5.92 -0.94 -8.25
N GLU A 127 -5.98 0.15 -9.01
CA GLU A 127 -5.24 0.32 -10.26
C GLU A 127 -3.72 0.27 -10.01
N ASN A 128 -3.24 0.97 -8.98
CA ASN A 128 -1.82 0.94 -8.59
C ASN A 128 -1.37 -0.47 -8.21
N ASN A 129 -2.17 -1.21 -7.42
CA ASN A 129 -1.87 -2.58 -7.05
C ASN A 129 -1.80 -3.50 -8.27
N SER A 130 -2.74 -3.37 -9.22
CA SER A 130 -2.69 -4.13 -10.47
C SER A 130 -1.42 -3.85 -11.27
N LEU A 131 -1.01 -2.58 -11.38
CA LEU A 131 0.23 -2.20 -12.06
C LEU A 131 1.46 -2.76 -11.34
N LEU A 132 1.48 -2.71 -10.00
CA LEU A 132 2.55 -3.25 -9.18
C LEU A 132 2.68 -4.77 -9.34
N ASP A 133 1.56 -5.50 -9.41
CA ASP A 133 1.55 -6.94 -9.66
C ASP A 133 2.12 -7.28 -11.05
N GLU A 134 1.78 -6.50 -12.08
CA GLU A 134 2.37 -6.67 -13.42
C GLU A 134 3.87 -6.41 -13.41
N ILE A 135 4.32 -5.36 -12.73
CA ILE A 135 5.75 -5.04 -12.58
C ILE A 135 6.47 -6.16 -11.84
N GLN A 136 5.87 -6.69 -10.76
CA GLN A 136 6.45 -7.77 -9.97
C GLN A 136 6.57 -9.07 -10.78
N LYS A 137 5.56 -9.39 -11.60
CA LYS A 137 5.63 -10.52 -12.55
C LYS A 137 6.74 -10.34 -13.58
N GLY A 138 6.79 -9.18 -14.24
CA GLY A 138 7.84 -8.87 -15.21
C GLY A 138 9.24 -8.93 -14.61
N LEU A 139 9.40 -8.45 -13.36
CA LEU A 139 10.64 -8.53 -12.63
C LEU A 139 11.01 -9.99 -12.33
N ASN A 140 10.07 -10.82 -11.88
CA ASN A 140 10.33 -12.23 -11.62
C ASN A 140 10.78 -12.98 -12.89
N ASP A 141 10.10 -12.76 -14.02
CA ASP A 141 10.49 -13.36 -15.31
C ASP A 141 11.89 -12.92 -15.76
N TYR A 142 12.21 -11.64 -15.55
CA TYR A 142 13.52 -11.08 -15.83
C TYR A 142 14.61 -11.71 -14.95
N LEU A 143 14.31 -11.84 -13.66
CA LEU A 143 15.18 -12.44 -12.66
C LEU A 143 15.43 -13.92 -12.96
N GLU A 144 14.40 -14.69 -13.37
CA GLU A 144 14.54 -16.09 -13.75
C GLU A 144 15.42 -16.27 -15.00
N LYS A 145 15.27 -15.40 -16.02
CA LYS A 145 16.14 -15.43 -17.21
C LYS A 145 17.61 -15.16 -16.84
N LYS A 146 17.87 -14.25 -15.91
CA LYS A 146 19.24 -13.97 -15.41
C LYS A 146 19.74 -14.99 -14.39
N ARG A 147 18.86 -15.74 -13.73
CA ARG A 147 19.22 -16.81 -12.76
C ARG A 147 20.06 -17.92 -13.40
N LEU A 148 19.90 -18.16 -14.70
CA LEU A 148 20.73 -19.08 -15.50
C LEU A 148 22.18 -18.61 -15.66
N PHE A 149 22.45 -17.31 -15.47
CA PHE A 149 23.77 -16.71 -15.69
C PHE A 149 24.54 -16.42 -14.39
N PHE A 150 23.88 -16.18 -13.25
CA PHE A 150 24.55 -15.90 -11.96
C PHE A 150 23.84 -16.50 -10.71
N PRO A 151 24.13 -17.76 -10.35
CA PRO A 151 23.43 -18.47 -9.27
C PRO A 151 23.78 -18.01 -7.84
N ARG A 152 25.00 -17.48 -7.60
CA ARG A 152 25.51 -17.20 -6.23
C ARG A 152 25.29 -15.77 -5.74
N GLN A 153 25.21 -14.77 -6.63
CA GLN A 153 25.02 -13.36 -6.24
C GLN A 153 23.54 -13.03 -5.91
N PHE A 154 22.61 -13.84 -6.41
CA PHE A 154 21.17 -13.69 -6.19
C PHE A 154 20.77 -13.85 -4.72
N ILE A 155 21.28 -14.89 -4.05
CA ILE A 155 20.90 -15.25 -2.68
C ILE A 155 21.53 -14.28 -1.66
N ILE A 156 22.77 -13.85 -1.90
CA ILE A 156 23.51 -12.97 -0.97
C ILE A 156 22.96 -11.54 -1.01
N HIS A 157 22.60 -11.01 -2.20
CA HIS A 157 22.01 -9.67 -2.28
C HIS A 157 20.65 -9.64 -1.57
N TRP A 158 19.79 -10.64 -1.78
CA TRP A 158 18.45 -10.70 -1.20
C TRP A 158 18.41 -10.94 0.31
N ILE A 159 19.20 -11.88 0.83
CA ILE A 159 19.26 -12.15 2.28
C ILE A 159 19.90 -10.98 3.02
N ARG A 160 20.91 -10.33 2.43
CA ARG A 160 21.59 -9.17 3.03
C ARG A 160 20.73 -7.90 2.97
N PHE A 161 20.02 -7.64 1.87
CA PHE A 161 19.08 -6.51 1.77
C PHE A 161 17.84 -6.67 2.69
N GLY A 162 17.37 -7.91 2.90
CA GLY A 162 16.24 -8.19 3.78
C GLY A 162 16.61 -8.13 5.27
N LEU A 163 17.72 -8.74 5.68
CA LEU A 163 18.12 -8.82 7.10
C LEU A 163 18.79 -7.56 7.63
N GLU A 164 19.63 -6.86 6.85
CA GLU A 164 20.26 -5.61 7.31
C GLU A 164 19.24 -4.47 7.48
N ARG A 165 18.08 -4.53 6.78
CA ARG A 165 17.04 -3.48 6.82
C ARG A 165 15.97 -3.68 7.89
N ILE A 166 15.70 -4.90 8.36
CA ILE A 166 14.84 -5.13 9.54
C ILE A 166 15.57 -4.69 10.82
N ALA A 167 16.89 -4.91 10.87
CA ALA A 167 17.73 -4.50 11.99
C ALA A 167 17.86 -2.96 12.11
N SER A 168 17.91 -2.21 11.00
CA SER A 168 18.07 -0.75 11.04
C SER A 168 16.79 0.03 11.35
N THR A 169 15.62 -0.62 11.37
CA THR A 169 14.34 -0.03 11.75
C THR A 169 13.98 -0.24 13.22
N LEU A 170 14.77 -1.02 13.96
CA LEU A 170 14.55 -1.34 15.39
C LEU A 170 15.54 -0.64 16.35
N THR A 171 16.31 0.32 15.85
CA THR A 171 17.19 1.23 16.63
C THR A 171 16.95 2.65 16.20
#